data_AF-A0A2W1AYT5-F1
#
_entry.id   AF-A0A2W1AYT5-F1
#
_cell.length_a   1.000
_cell.length_b   1.000
_cell.length_c   1.000
_cell.angle_alpha   90.00
_cell.angle_beta   90.00
_cell.angle_gamma   90.00
#
_symmetry.space_group_name_H-M   'P 1'
#
loop_
_entity.id
_entity.type
_entity.pdbx_description
1 polymer ?
#
loop_
_entity_poly.entity_id
_entity_poly.type
_entity_poly.pdbx_seq_one_letter_code
_entity_poly.pdbx_strand_id
1 'polypeptide(L)'
;MTESYVTNWTAVLVVALVGTLAVLLMFLLSRVLAPKRHSDIKNSPYECGIPASPHHWSQIQIRYYVFAILFVIFDVEAVFLFPWALVFLDAPPAVFYEMIIFIGILLFGLAYVWRKGVLQWK
;
A
#
# COMPACT_ATOMS: atom_id res chain seq x y z
N MET A 1 31.80 2.10 -10.39
CA MET A 1 30.43 2.52 -10.01
C MET A 1 29.39 1.54 -10.54
N THR A 2 29.35 1.25 -11.84
CA THR A 2 28.42 0.28 -12.47
C THR A 2 28.43 -1.12 -11.84
N GLU A 3 29.61 -1.70 -11.59
CA GLU A 3 29.76 -3.02 -10.93
C GLU A 3 29.08 -3.10 -9.55
N SER A 4 29.15 -2.00 -8.77
CA SER A 4 28.49 -1.93 -7.45
C SER A 4 26.97 -1.85 -7.59
N TYR A 5 26.45 -1.11 -8.59
CA TYR A 5 25.01 -1.10 -8.88
C TYR A 5 24.51 -2.48 -9.30
N VAL A 6 25.24 -3.17 -10.19
CA VAL A 6 24.89 -4.54 -10.61
C VAL A 6 24.84 -5.47 -9.41
N THR A 7 25.82 -5.38 -8.51
CA THR A 7 25.87 -6.19 -7.28
C THR A 7 24.68 -5.89 -6.35
N ASN A 8 24.34 -4.61 -6.13
CA ASN A 8 23.23 -4.23 -5.26
C ASN A 8 21.87 -4.66 -5.83
N TRP A 9 21.63 -4.44 -7.11
CA TRP A 9 20.36 -4.83 -7.74
C TRP A 9 20.23 -6.34 -7.90
N THR A 10 21.32 -7.06 -8.16
CA THR A 10 21.30 -8.53 -8.15
C THR A 10 21.00 -9.06 -6.75
N ALA A 11 21.56 -8.49 -5.69
CA ALA A 11 21.23 -8.85 -4.31
C ALA A 11 19.73 -8.64 -4.01
N VAL A 12 19.16 -7.50 -4.39
CA VAL A 12 17.71 -7.22 -4.23
C VAL A 12 16.86 -8.26 -4.96
N LEU A 13 17.20 -8.58 -6.21
CA LEU A 13 16.50 -9.58 -7.01
C LEU A 13 16.60 -10.98 -6.40
N VAL A 14 17.79 -11.37 -5.93
CA VAL A 14 18.00 -12.67 -5.29
C VAL A 14 17.19 -12.77 -4.00
N VAL A 15 17.16 -11.73 -3.16
CA VAL A 15 16.35 -11.72 -1.93
C VAL A 15 14.86 -11.82 -2.26
N ALA A 16 14.37 -11.05 -3.22
CA ALA A 16 12.98 -11.12 -3.65
C ALA A 16 12.62 -12.52 -4.18
N LEU A 17 13.50 -13.13 -4.99
CA LEU A 17 13.30 -14.47 -5.53
C LEU A 17 13.29 -15.54 -4.43
N VAL A 18 14.30 -15.54 -3.55
CA VAL A 18 14.42 -16.51 -2.46
C VAL A 18 13.25 -16.38 -1.49
N GLY A 19 12.86 -15.16 -1.12
CA GLY A 19 11.69 -14.91 -0.27
C GLY A 19 10.40 -15.43 -0.90
N THR A 20 10.18 -15.14 -2.18
CA THR A 20 9.01 -15.63 -2.93
C THR A 20 9.00 -17.16 -3.00
N LEU A 21 10.13 -17.78 -3.35
CA LEU A 21 10.26 -19.23 -3.42
C LEU A 21 10.05 -19.90 -2.06
N ALA A 22 10.55 -19.30 -0.97
CA ALA A 22 10.33 -19.81 0.38
C ALA A 22 8.84 -19.81 0.75
N VAL A 23 8.11 -18.71 0.47
CA VAL A 23 6.66 -18.63 0.71
C VAL A 23 5.90 -19.65 -0.14
N LEU A 24 6.23 -19.79 -1.43
CA LEU A 24 5.62 -20.78 -2.31
C LEU A 24 5.90 -22.22 -1.85
N LEU A 25 7.11 -22.50 -1.39
CA LEU A 25 7.49 -23.79 -0.83
C LEU A 25 6.69 -24.09 0.44
N MET A 26 6.50 -23.11 1.32
CA MET A 26 5.66 -23.27 2.51
C MET A 26 4.21 -23.60 2.15
N PHE A 27 3.62 -22.91 1.17
CA PHE A 27 2.28 -23.24 0.67
C PHE A 27 2.22 -24.64 0.03
N LEU A 28 3.23 -25.02 -0.75
CA LEU A 28 3.33 -26.34 -1.36
C LEU A 28 3.40 -27.44 -0.30
N LEU A 29 4.29 -27.29 0.68
CA LEU A 29 4.44 -28.23 1.79
C LEU A 29 3.15 -28.31 2.61
N SER A 30 2.52 -27.18 2.91
CA SER A 30 1.21 -27.15 3.59
C SER A 30 0.17 -27.95 2.81
N ARG A 31 0.08 -27.78 1.49
CA ARG A 31 -0.88 -28.48 0.63
C ARG A 31 -0.60 -29.99 0.51
N VAL A 32 0.66 -30.41 0.58
CA VAL A 32 1.08 -31.81 0.47
C VAL A 32 0.98 -32.54 1.80
N LEU A 33 1.40 -31.92 2.90
CA LEU A 33 1.45 -32.53 4.23
C LEU A 33 0.12 -32.45 5.00
N ALA A 34 -0.74 -31.47 4.71
CA ALA A 34 -1.99 -31.29 5.45
C ALA A 34 -2.98 -32.46 5.22
N PRO A 35 -3.64 -32.96 6.27
CA PRO A 35 -4.71 -33.93 6.14
C PRO A 35 -5.87 -33.39 5.29
N LYS A 36 -6.19 -34.08 4.21
CA LYS A 36 -7.25 -33.69 3.27
C LYS A 36 -8.59 -34.30 3.70
N ARG A 37 -9.32 -33.59 4.56
CA ARG A 37 -10.73 -33.89 4.88
C ARG A 37 -11.62 -32.81 4.29
N HIS A 38 -12.20 -33.10 3.13
CA HIS A 38 -13.16 -32.24 2.44
C HIS A 38 -14.58 -32.54 2.93
N SER A 39 -15.39 -31.50 3.10
CA SER A 39 -16.80 -31.58 3.46
C SER A 39 -17.46 -30.28 3.02
N ASP A 40 -18.68 -30.35 2.52
CA ASP A 40 -19.42 -29.17 2.06
C ASP A 40 -19.64 -28.16 3.19
N ILE A 41 -19.89 -28.65 4.42
CA ILE A 41 -20.03 -27.82 5.62
C ILE A 41 -18.70 -27.13 6.01
N LYS A 42 -17.56 -27.80 5.80
CA LYS A 42 -16.24 -27.21 6.09
C LYS A 42 -15.87 -26.11 5.09
N ASN A 43 -16.37 -26.23 3.86
CA ASN A 43 -16.10 -25.29 2.78
C ASN A 43 -17.16 -24.18 2.67
N SER A 44 -18.25 -24.23 3.44
CA SER A 44 -19.25 -23.17 3.46
C SER A 44 -18.73 -21.93 4.19
N PRO A 45 -19.11 -20.71 3.77
CA PRO A 45 -18.81 -19.49 4.51
C PRO A 45 -19.27 -19.59 5.97
N TYR A 46 -18.50 -19.00 6.86
CA TYR A 46 -18.80 -19.04 8.29
C TYR A 46 -19.94 -18.08 8.64
N GLU A 47 -21.07 -18.62 9.09
CA GLU A 47 -22.18 -17.86 9.66
C GLU A 47 -22.84 -18.64 10.82
N CYS A 48 -22.02 -19.20 11.72
CA CYS A 48 -22.48 -19.96 12.89
C CYS A 48 -23.52 -21.09 12.59
N GLY A 49 -23.42 -21.73 11.42
CA GLY A 49 -24.33 -22.79 11.00
C GLY A 49 -25.57 -22.33 10.23
N ILE A 50 -25.74 -21.02 10.03
CA ILE A 50 -26.77 -20.46 9.16
C ILE A 50 -26.25 -20.55 7.71
N PRO A 51 -27.07 -21.02 6.75
CA PRO A 51 -26.69 -20.98 5.34
C PRO A 51 -26.43 -19.54 4.91
N ALA A 52 -25.22 -19.28 4.43
CA ALA A 52 -24.82 -17.94 4.03
C ALA A 52 -25.79 -17.38 2.99
N SER A 53 -26.33 -16.19 3.26
CA SER A 53 -27.26 -15.54 2.34
C SER A 53 -26.54 -15.26 1.00
N PRO A 54 -27.16 -15.56 -0.16
CA PRO A 54 -26.55 -15.25 -1.43
C PRO A 54 -26.38 -13.74 -1.58
N HIS A 55 -25.11 -13.29 -1.59
CA HIS A 55 -24.64 -11.97 -1.99
C HIS A 55 -25.70 -10.85 -1.88
N HIS A 56 -25.95 -10.38 -0.66
CA HIS A 56 -26.33 -8.97 -0.54
C HIS A 56 -25.11 -8.17 -0.94
N TRP A 57 -25.26 -7.29 -1.93
CA TRP A 57 -24.26 -6.29 -2.27
C TRP A 57 -24.11 -5.40 -1.04
N SER A 58 -23.21 -5.80 -0.14
CA SER A 58 -22.83 -4.97 0.99
C SER A 58 -22.31 -3.70 0.37
N GLN A 59 -23.05 -2.60 0.56
CA GLN A 59 -22.65 -1.30 0.07
C GLN A 59 -21.35 -0.93 0.77
N ILE A 60 -20.22 -1.24 0.12
CA ILE A 60 -18.91 -0.81 0.57
C ILE A 60 -18.98 0.71 0.68
N GLN A 61 -18.65 1.23 1.86
CA GLN A 61 -18.76 2.66 2.13
C GLN A 61 -17.89 3.44 1.13
N ILE A 62 -18.48 4.42 0.43
CA ILE A 62 -17.76 5.29 -0.53
C ILE A 62 -16.52 5.98 0.09
N ARG A 63 -16.48 6.05 1.42
CA ARG A 63 -15.36 6.60 2.19
C ARG A 63 -14.03 5.94 1.83
N TYR A 64 -13.99 4.62 1.62
CA TYR A 64 -12.75 3.92 1.22
C TYR A 64 -12.18 4.43 -0.11
N TYR A 65 -13.06 4.75 -1.05
CA TYR A 65 -12.67 5.33 -2.34
C TYR A 65 -12.09 6.74 -2.18
N VAL A 66 -12.68 7.57 -1.31
CA VAL A 66 -12.18 8.92 -1.04
C VAL A 66 -10.80 8.88 -0.39
N PHE A 67 -10.57 7.95 0.56
CA PHE A 67 -9.24 7.73 1.13
C PHE A 67 -8.22 7.27 0.07
N ALA A 68 -8.61 6.37 -0.84
CA ALA A 68 -7.71 5.89 -1.89
C ALA A 68 -7.29 7.02 -2.85
N ILE A 69 -8.23 7.88 -3.28
CA ILE A 69 -7.90 9.03 -4.13
C ILE A 69 -7.01 10.02 -3.39
N LEU A 70 -7.33 10.35 -2.14
CA LEU A 70 -6.52 11.26 -1.34
C LEU A 70 -5.09 10.74 -1.18
N PHE A 71 -4.94 9.43 -0.93
CA PHE A 71 -3.65 8.76 -0.85
C PHE A 71 -2.88 8.87 -2.16
N VAL A 72 -3.49 8.57 -3.31
CA VAL A 72 -2.83 8.64 -4.62
C VAL A 72 -2.37 10.06 -4.94
N ILE A 73 -3.18 11.08 -4.67
CA ILE A 73 -2.80 12.49 -4.87
C ILE A 73 -1.58 12.83 -4.01
N PHE A 74 -1.64 12.51 -2.72
CA PHE A 74 -0.55 12.82 -1.80
C PHE A 74 0.74 12.02 -2.10
N ASP A 75 0.61 10.77 -2.55
CA ASP A 75 1.74 9.91 -2.92
C ASP A 75 2.48 10.47 -4.15
N VAL A 76 1.74 10.88 -5.19
CA VAL A 76 2.30 11.56 -6.36
C VAL A 76 3.02 12.85 -5.96
N GLU A 77 2.44 13.61 -5.03
CA GLU A 77 3.03 14.84 -4.53
C GLU A 77 4.31 14.57 -3.70
N ALA A 78 4.33 13.51 -2.90
CA ALA A 78 5.49 13.09 -2.12
C ALA A 78 6.67 12.66 -3.00
N VAL A 79 6.42 12.10 -4.20
CA VAL A 79 7.49 11.74 -5.14
C VAL A 79 8.33 12.96 -5.54
N PHE A 80 7.75 14.17 -5.59
CA PHE A 80 8.50 15.40 -5.88
C PHE A 80 9.46 15.83 -4.77
N LEU A 81 9.28 15.32 -3.55
CA LEU A 81 10.21 15.60 -2.45
C LEU A 81 11.56 14.91 -2.65
N PHE A 82 11.62 13.78 -3.36
CA PHE A 82 12.88 13.02 -3.53
C PHE A 82 13.92 13.75 -4.38
N PRO A 83 13.61 14.22 -5.61
CA PRO A 83 14.58 14.97 -6.40
C PRO A 83 15.06 16.22 -5.68
N TRP A 84 14.16 16.93 -4.99
CA TRP A 84 14.51 18.09 -4.19
C TRP A 84 15.48 17.74 -3.06
N ALA A 85 15.19 16.68 -2.28
CA ALA A 85 16.05 16.24 -1.19
C ALA A 85 17.46 15.89 -1.66
N LEU A 86 17.60 15.35 -2.88
CA LEU A 86 18.90 15.01 -3.47
C LEU A 86 19.74 16.25 -3.85
N VAL A 87 19.11 17.34 -4.30
CA VAL A 87 19.81 18.56 -4.75
C VAL A 87 19.81 19.68 -3.72
N PHE A 88 19.21 19.47 -2.55
CA PHE A 88 18.96 20.51 -1.55
C PHE A 88 20.23 21.31 -1.15
N LEU A 89 21.37 20.63 -1.02
CA LEU A 89 22.64 21.26 -0.62
C LEU A 89 23.24 22.18 -1.70
N ASP A 90 22.95 21.90 -2.97
CA ASP A 90 23.49 22.63 -4.12
C ASP A 90 22.47 23.60 -4.72
N ALA A 91 21.23 23.60 -4.20
CA ALA A 91 20.13 24.39 -4.72
C ALA A 91 20.17 25.85 -4.21
N PRO A 92 19.75 26.83 -5.03
CA PRO A 92 19.56 28.20 -4.57
C PRO A 92 18.58 28.27 -3.39
N PRO A 93 18.73 29.25 -2.47
CA PRO A 93 17.80 29.44 -1.35
C PRO A 93 16.33 29.58 -1.76
N ALA A 94 16.06 30.05 -2.99
CA ALA A 94 14.72 30.12 -3.55
C ALA A 94 14.00 28.75 -3.55
N VAL A 95 14.71 27.67 -3.88
CA VAL A 95 14.16 26.31 -3.97
C VAL A 95 13.69 25.81 -2.60
N PHE A 96 14.34 26.25 -1.51
CA PHE A 96 13.88 25.95 -0.16
C PHE A 96 12.50 26.57 0.12
N TYR A 97 12.30 27.85 -0.25
CA TYR A 97 11.02 28.52 -0.05
C TYR A 97 9.92 27.95 -0.97
N GLU A 98 10.25 27.59 -2.21
CA GLU A 98 9.32 26.89 -3.11
C GLU A 98 8.82 25.58 -2.49
N MET A 99 9.70 24.81 -1.85
CA MET A 99 9.30 23.55 -1.21
C MET A 99 8.53 23.75 0.10
N ILE A 100 8.82 24.81 0.86
CA ILE A 100 7.96 25.19 1.98
C ILE A 100 6.55 25.50 1.50
N ILE A 101 6.42 26.26 0.41
CA ILE A 101 5.11 26.59 -0.17
C ILE A 101 4.43 25.31 -0.68
N PHE A 102 5.15 24.44 -1.39
CA PHE A 102 4.65 23.16 -1.87
C PHE A 102 4.09 22.31 -0.73
N ILE A 103 4.88 22.07 0.33
CA ILE A 103 4.44 21.33 1.52
C ILE A 103 3.27 22.04 2.21
N GLY A 104 3.29 23.37 2.25
CA GLY A 104 2.19 24.18 2.77
C GLY A 104 0.87 23.93 2.03
N ILE A 105 0.90 23.80 0.71
CA ILE A 105 -0.27 23.45 -0.11
C ILE A 105 -0.78 22.04 0.22
N LEU A 106 0.12 21.07 0.37
CA LEU A 106 -0.24 19.69 0.76
C LEU A 106 -0.96 19.66 2.12
N LEU A 107 -0.36 20.31 3.12
CA LEU A 107 -0.91 20.40 4.46
C LEU A 107 -2.24 21.15 4.47
N PHE A 108 -2.38 22.19 3.66
CA PHE A 108 -3.64 22.92 3.51
C PHE A 108 -4.74 22.04 2.92
N GLY A 109 -4.44 21.26 1.87
CA GLY A 109 -5.37 20.30 1.30
C GLY A 109 -5.83 19.26 2.33
N LEU A 110 -4.89 18.69 3.09
CA LEU A 110 -5.19 17.75 4.17
C LEU A 110 -6.06 18.38 5.27
N ALA A 111 -5.69 19.59 5.72
CA ALA A 111 -6.44 20.33 6.74
C ALA A 111 -7.87 20.65 6.28
N TYR A 112 -8.07 21.00 5.01
CA TYR A 112 -9.38 21.25 4.43
C TYR A 112 -10.26 19.99 4.46
N VAL A 113 -9.73 18.87 3.99
CA VAL A 113 -10.46 17.58 3.95
C VAL A 113 -10.79 17.10 5.36
N TRP A 114 -9.88 17.29 6.32
CA TRP A 114 -10.13 17.01 7.73
C TRP A 114 -11.26 17.89 8.28
N ARG A 115 -11.22 19.21 8.06
CA ARG A 115 -12.30 20.11 8.50
C ARG A 115 -13.66 19.75 7.90
N LYS A 116 -13.70 19.22 6.67
CA LYS A 116 -14.93 18.71 6.06
C LYS A 116 -15.43 17.39 6.63
N GLY A 117 -14.72 16.78 7.56
CA GLY A 117 -15.13 15.53 8.21
C GLY A 117 -15.02 14.30 7.30
N VAL A 118 -14.38 14.42 6.14
CA VAL A 118 -14.20 13.31 5.18
C VAL A 118 -13.36 12.19 5.78
N LEU A 119 -12.47 12.53 6.72
CA LEU A 119 -11.60 11.58 7.43
C LEU A 119 -12.27 10.95 8.67
N GLN A 120 -13.49 11.38 9.05
CA GLN A 120 -14.14 10.87 10.26
C GLN A 120 -14.75 9.49 10.01
N TRP A 121 -14.42 8.56 10.92
CA TRP A 121 -15.03 7.24 10.96
C TRP A 121 -16.24 7.26 11.91
N LYS A 122 -17.43 7.17 11.33
CA LYS A 122 -18.68 6.83 11.99
C LYS A 122 -19.37 5.72 11.20
#